data_AF-A0A1X1TM69-F1
#
_entry.id   AF-A0A1X1TM69-F1
#
_cell.length_a   1.000
_cell.length_b   1.000
_cell.length_c   1.000
_cell.angle_alpha   90.00
_cell.angle_beta   90.00
_cell.angle_gamma   90.00
#
_symmetry.space_group_name_H-M   'P 1'
#
loop_
_entity.id
_entity.type
_entity.pdbx_description
1 polymer ?
#
loop_
_entity_poly.entity_id
_entity_poly.type
_entity_poly.pdbx_seq_one_letter_code
_entity_poly.pdbx_strand_id
1 'polypeptide(L)'
;MLADTEAIRALARTDTAHSADLAAAAAELAAVPVTTAAPSLGPVGARFLTALSDAAAAGSAEAAALAESFAGGSAAARSSAAAYDEAQLRAAALLGS
;
A
#
# COMPACT_ATOMS: atom_id res chain seq x y z
N MET A 1 -3.32 30.60 7.88
CA MET A 1 -3.87 29.23 7.76
C MET A 1 -2.84 28.29 8.37
N LEU A 2 -3.12 27.66 9.52
CA LEU A 2 -2.25 26.59 10.03
C LEU A 2 -2.59 25.31 9.25
N ALA A 3 -1.58 24.61 8.75
CA ALA A 3 -1.78 23.26 8.26
C ALA A 3 -2.14 22.35 9.44
N ASP A 4 -3.19 21.55 9.28
CA ASP A 4 -3.58 20.55 10.29
C ASP A 4 -2.60 19.35 10.22
N THR A 5 -1.49 19.47 10.97
CA THR A 5 -0.46 18.42 11.01
C THR A 5 -0.95 17.14 11.68
N GLU A 6 -2.02 17.20 12.48
CA GLU A 6 -2.65 16.00 13.03
C GLU A 6 -3.39 15.22 11.94
N ALA A 7 -4.18 15.90 11.11
CA ALA A 7 -4.85 15.29 9.95
C ALA A 7 -3.83 14.67 8.98
N ILE A 8 -2.72 15.36 8.70
CA ILE A 8 -1.65 14.84 7.83
C ILE A 8 -1.02 13.56 8.42
N ARG A 9 -0.76 13.53 9.73
CA ARG A 9 -0.24 12.33 10.41
C ARG A 9 -1.26 11.20 10.46
N ALA A 10 -2.55 11.50 10.59
CA ALA A 10 -3.62 10.52 10.54
C ALA A 10 -3.69 9.83 9.16
N LEU A 11 -3.64 10.63 8.09
CA LEU A 11 -3.57 10.12 6.72
C LEU A 11 -2.35 9.20 6.53
N ALA A 12 -1.18 9.62 6.99
CA ALA A 12 0.04 8.79 6.89
C ALA A 12 -0.10 7.42 7.58
N ARG A 13 -0.76 7.37 8.75
CA ARG A 13 -1.02 6.10 9.46
C ARG A 13 -1.97 5.21 8.68
N THR A 14 -3.06 5.78 8.16
CA THR A 14 -4.04 5.07 7.33
C THR A 14 -3.40 4.49 6.08
N ASP A 15 -2.58 5.26 5.38
CA ASP A 15 -1.87 4.80 4.19
C ASP A 15 -0.89 3.66 4.51
N THR A 16 -0.21 3.72 5.67
CA THR A 16 0.66 2.62 6.11
C THR A 16 -0.14 1.34 6.37
N ALA A 17 -1.31 1.45 7.00
CA ALA A 17 -2.17 0.29 7.27
C ALA A 17 -2.69 -0.33 5.97
N HIS A 18 -3.20 0.48 5.04
CA HIS A 18 -3.67 0.00 3.74
C HIS A 18 -2.55 -0.65 2.93
N SER A 19 -1.33 -0.10 2.98
CA SER A 19 -0.17 -0.70 2.34
C SER A 19 0.12 -2.11 2.89
N ALA A 20 0.09 -2.27 4.22
CA ALA A 20 0.30 -3.56 4.87
C ALA A 20 -0.80 -4.58 4.51
N ASP A 21 -2.07 -4.16 4.50
CA ASP A 21 -3.21 -5.01 4.15
C ASP A 21 -3.13 -5.50 2.70
N LEU A 22 -2.76 -4.61 1.77
CA LEU A 22 -2.56 -4.94 0.36
C LEU A 22 -1.38 -5.88 0.15
N ALA A 23 -0.28 -5.69 0.86
CA ALA A 23 0.86 -6.60 0.81
C ALA A 23 0.50 -8.00 1.33
N ALA A 24 -0.30 -8.07 2.40
CA ALA A 24 -0.81 -9.35 2.92
C ALA A 24 -1.74 -10.03 1.91
N ALA A 25 -2.68 -9.29 1.31
CA ALA A 25 -3.56 -9.82 0.27
C ALA A 25 -2.79 -10.32 -0.97
N ALA A 26 -1.73 -9.61 -1.38
CA ALA A 26 -0.86 -10.04 -2.46
C ALA A 26 -0.15 -11.37 -2.14
N ALA A 27 0.33 -11.53 -0.89
CA ALA A 27 0.96 -12.76 -0.44
C ALA A 27 0.00 -13.95 -0.40
N GLU A 28 -1.22 -13.74 0.11
CA GLU A 28 -2.28 -14.76 0.14
C GLU A 28 -2.65 -15.21 -1.29
N LEU A 29 -2.80 -14.25 -2.23
CA LEU A 29 -3.13 -14.56 -3.61
C LEU A 29 -2.01 -15.33 -4.32
N ALA A 30 -0.75 -15.01 -4.02
CA ALA A 30 0.42 -15.74 -4.52
C ALA A 30 0.56 -17.15 -3.91
N ALA A 31 0.02 -17.38 -2.71
CA ALA A 31 0.08 -18.67 -2.03
C ALA A 31 -0.99 -19.67 -2.49
N VAL A 32 -1.95 -19.25 -3.32
CA VAL A 32 -3.03 -20.14 -3.80
C VAL A 32 -2.41 -21.32 -4.57
N PRO A 33 -2.64 -22.58 -4.15
CA PRO A 33 -1.98 -23.75 -4.73
C PRO A 33 -2.70 -24.22 -6.01
N VAL A 34 -2.82 -23.34 -7.00
CA VAL A 34 -3.62 -23.54 -8.24
C VAL A 34 -3.17 -24.78 -9.02
N THR A 35 -1.87 -25.08 -9.03
CA THR A 35 -1.30 -26.18 -9.82
C THR A 35 -1.50 -27.57 -9.20
N THR A 36 -1.86 -27.66 -7.91
CA THR A 36 -2.02 -28.95 -7.21
C THR A 36 -3.24 -29.75 -7.69
N ALA A 37 -4.24 -29.08 -8.26
CA ALA A 37 -5.43 -29.71 -8.83
C ALA A 37 -5.28 -30.10 -10.31
N ALA A 38 -4.16 -29.76 -10.95
CA ALA A 38 -3.98 -29.94 -12.39
C ALA A 38 -4.10 -31.39 -12.92
N PRO A 39 -3.62 -32.43 -12.20
CA PRO A 39 -3.67 -33.80 -12.72
C PRO A 39 -5.08 -34.37 -12.89
N SER A 40 -6.07 -33.87 -12.15
CA SER A 40 -7.43 -34.45 -12.08
C SER A 40 -8.45 -33.77 -12.99
N LEU A 41 -8.14 -32.61 -13.58
CA LEU A 41 -9.11 -31.78 -14.30
C LEU A 41 -9.02 -31.88 -15.84
N GLY A 42 -8.09 -32.70 -16.35
CA GLY A 42 -7.89 -32.88 -17.79
C GLY A 42 -7.42 -31.60 -18.53
N PRO A 43 -7.40 -31.60 -19.88
CA PRO A 43 -6.79 -30.53 -20.68
C PRO A 43 -7.49 -29.17 -20.54
N VAL A 44 -8.81 -29.15 -20.37
CA VAL A 44 -9.58 -27.92 -20.16
C VAL A 44 -9.30 -27.37 -18.77
N GLY A 45 -9.25 -28.23 -17.76
CA GLY A 45 -8.86 -27.87 -16.40
C GLY A 45 -7.47 -27.29 -16.31
N ALA A 46 -6.50 -27.87 -17.01
CA ALA A 46 -5.14 -27.33 -17.07
C ALA A 46 -5.09 -25.90 -17.63
N ARG A 47 -5.88 -25.60 -18.68
CA ARG A 47 -6.00 -24.24 -19.24
C ARG A 47 -6.65 -23.26 -18.27
N PHE A 48 -7.72 -23.70 -17.58
CA PHE A 48 -8.35 -22.89 -16.55
C PHE A 48 -7.38 -22.58 -15.40
N LEU A 49 -6.66 -23.57 -14.89
CA LEU A 49 -5.68 -23.38 -13.82
C LEU A 49 -4.52 -22.49 -14.24
N THR A 50 -4.08 -22.57 -15.50
CA THR A 50 -3.08 -21.64 -16.05
C THR A 50 -3.61 -20.21 -16.03
N ALA A 51 -4.81 -19.98 -16.60
CA ALA A 51 -5.42 -18.65 -16.60
C ALA A 51 -5.70 -18.12 -15.18
N LEU A 52 -6.08 -18.99 -14.25
CA LEU A 52 -6.29 -18.64 -12.85
C LEU A 52 -4.98 -18.28 -12.15
N SER A 53 -3.90 -19.02 -12.42
CA SER A 53 -2.56 -18.72 -11.90
C SER A 53 -2.05 -17.37 -12.44
N ASP A 54 -2.23 -17.12 -13.73
CA ASP A 54 -1.83 -15.85 -14.35
C ASP A 54 -2.62 -14.67 -13.77
N ALA A 55 -3.93 -14.83 -13.60
CA ALA A 55 -4.78 -13.82 -12.98
C ALA A 55 -4.41 -13.56 -11.51
N ALA A 56 -4.12 -14.61 -10.73
CA ALA A 56 -3.68 -14.49 -9.35
C ALA A 56 -2.32 -13.76 -9.25
N ALA A 57 -1.38 -14.09 -10.14
CA ALA A 57 -0.09 -13.40 -10.20
C ALA A 57 -0.25 -11.92 -10.58
N ALA A 58 -1.09 -11.60 -11.56
CA ALA A 58 -1.37 -10.23 -11.97
C ALA A 58 -2.02 -9.43 -10.83
N GLY A 59 -3.05 -9.98 -10.17
CA GLY A 59 -3.71 -9.33 -9.04
C GLY A 59 -2.77 -9.11 -7.85
N SER A 60 -1.85 -10.06 -7.60
CA SER A 60 -0.83 -9.91 -6.55
C SER A 60 0.13 -8.77 -6.86
N ALA A 61 0.58 -8.66 -8.12
CA ALA A 61 1.44 -7.57 -8.57
C ALA A 61 0.76 -6.20 -8.50
N GLU A 62 -0.52 -6.11 -8.88
CA GLU A 62 -1.31 -4.87 -8.76
C GLU A 62 -1.48 -4.43 -7.30
N ALA A 63 -1.81 -5.36 -6.41
CA ALA A 63 -1.93 -5.10 -4.98
C ALA A 63 -0.59 -4.62 -4.38
N ALA A 64 0.53 -5.24 -4.75
CA ALA A 64 1.86 -4.83 -4.32
C ALA A 64 2.23 -3.42 -4.85
N ALA A 65 1.91 -3.10 -6.10
CA ALA A 65 2.15 -1.77 -6.67
C ALA A 65 1.32 -0.69 -5.95
N LEU A 66 0.07 -1.01 -5.60
CA LEU A 66 -0.79 -0.11 -4.84
C LEU A 66 -0.27 0.08 -3.40
N ALA A 67 0.22 -0.99 -2.77
CA ALA A 67 0.86 -0.91 -1.46
C ALA A 67 2.06 0.03 -1.45
N GLU A 68 2.92 -0.05 -2.47
CA GLU A 68 4.07 0.86 -2.64
C GLU A 68 3.62 2.32 -2.81
N SER A 69 2.57 2.55 -3.60
CA SER A 69 2.00 3.90 -3.77
C SER A 69 1.51 4.50 -2.44
N PHE A 70 0.82 3.71 -1.61
CA PHE A 70 0.39 4.14 -0.28
C PHE A 70 1.57 4.37 0.67
N ALA A 71 2.62 3.53 0.61
CA ALA A 71 3.83 3.74 1.38
C ALA A 71 4.53 5.07 1.00
N GLY A 72 4.61 5.37 -0.29
CA GLY A 72 5.12 6.65 -0.81
C GLY A 72 4.28 7.85 -0.36
N GLY A 73 2.94 7.74 -0.43
CA GLY A 73 2.02 8.77 0.08
C GLY A 73 2.21 9.03 1.57
N SER A 74 2.35 7.95 2.36
CA SER A 74 2.62 8.01 3.79
C SER A 74 3.94 8.72 4.12
N ALA A 75 5.01 8.42 3.37
CA ALA A 75 6.31 9.11 3.51
C ALA A 75 6.20 10.61 3.19
N ALA A 76 5.53 10.97 2.09
CA ALA A 76 5.31 12.36 1.70
C ALA A 76 4.49 13.15 2.73
N ALA A 77 3.43 12.53 3.27
CA ALA A 77 2.62 13.12 4.33
C ALA A 77 3.43 13.36 5.61
N ARG A 78 4.23 12.38 6.07
CA ARG A 78 5.13 12.56 7.23
C ARG A 78 6.12 13.70 7.01
N SER A 79 6.74 13.76 5.83
CA SER A 79 7.69 14.83 5.47
C SER A 79 7.02 16.20 5.48
N SER A 80 5.78 16.29 4.97
CA SER A 80 5.02 17.53 4.93
C SER A 80 4.65 18.01 6.34
N ALA A 81 4.21 17.09 7.22
CA ALA A 81 3.91 17.42 8.61
C ALA A 81 5.14 17.98 9.34
N ALA A 82 6.32 17.35 9.18
CA ALA A 82 7.57 17.83 9.76
C ALA A 82 7.96 19.23 9.28
N ALA A 83 7.85 19.49 7.98
CA ALA A 83 8.13 20.81 7.41
C ALA A 83 7.18 21.89 7.95
N TYR A 84 5.89 21.56 8.14
CA TYR A 84 4.94 22.48 8.76
C TYR A 84 5.26 22.74 10.24
N ASP A 85 5.61 21.71 11.02
CA ASP A 85 6.02 21.87 12.41
C ASP A 85 7.25 22.79 12.53
N GLU A 86 8.26 22.59 11.68
CA GLU A 86 9.46 23.45 11.64
C GLU A 86 9.14 24.90 11.26
N ALA A 87 8.27 25.11 10.27
CA ALA A 87 7.84 26.44 9.88
C ALA A 87 7.08 27.15 11.03
N GLN A 88 6.24 26.41 11.77
CA GLN A 88 5.54 26.94 12.94
C GLN A 88 6.50 27.31 14.07
N LEU A 89 7.47 26.47 14.38
CA LEU A 89 8.51 26.76 15.38
C LEU A 89 9.31 28.02 15.01
N ARG A 90 9.68 28.15 13.73
CA ARG A 90 10.42 29.32 13.23
C ARG A 90 9.59 30.60 13.28
N ALA A 91 8.32 30.52 12.90
CA ALA A 91 7.40 31.66 12.99
C ALA A 91 7.19 32.10 14.45
N ALA A 92 7.02 31.15 15.38
CA ALA A 92 6.91 31.44 16.81
C ALA A 92 8.19 32.12 17.36
N ALA A 93 9.37 31.68 16.93
CA ALA A 93 10.63 32.30 17.33
C ALA A 93 10.80 33.74 16.82
N LEU A 94 10.27 34.05 15.62
CA LEU A 94 10.35 35.39 15.00
C LEU A 94 9.28 36.36 15.53
N LEU A 95 8.12 35.85 15.94
CA LEU A 95 7.00 36.65 16.45
C LEU A 95 7.01 36.77 17.99
N GLY A 96 7.82 35.98 18.68
CA GLY A 96 8.01 36.00 20.13
C GLY A 96 9.19 36.83 20.63
N SER A 97 9.90 37.52 19.73
CA SER A 97 10.98 38.49 20.02
C SER A 97 10.47 39.93 19.91
#